data_AF-A0A957GHM5-F1
#
_entry.id   AF-A0A957GHM5-F1
#
_cell.length_a   1.000
_cell.length_b   1.000
_cell.length_c   1.000
_cell.angle_alpha   90.00
_cell.angle_beta   90.00
_cell.angle_gamma   90.00
#
_symmetry.space_group_name_H-M   'P 1'
#
loop_
_entity.id
_entity.type
_entity.pdbx_description
1 polymer ?
#
loop_
_entity_poly.entity_id
_entity_poly.type
_entity_poly.pdbx_seq_one_letter_code
_entity_poly.pdbx_strand_id
1 'polypeptide(L)'
;MSEPFAPEAYGEMFDDVSQILFTAEQIQARVVAIGQQISRDYAGQNPLLVGVLKGVVPFMADLLRAITIPVEVDFMAITSYSAAARHEGMVRLEKDLEVPVNGRSLLFVEDIIDTGLTLNYLLKTLRARNPASLDVCTMFNKEKLRLIDIPLRYKGF
;
A
#
# COMPACT_ATOMS: atom_id res chain seq x y z
N MET A 1 3.39 -5.08 -32.66
CA MET A 1 3.69 -4.19 -31.53
C MET A 1 4.25 -5.08 -30.45
N SER A 2 5.47 -4.84 -29.97
CA SER A 2 6.06 -5.61 -28.86
C SER A 2 5.15 -5.48 -27.63
N GLU A 3 4.89 -6.59 -26.94
CA GLU A 3 4.12 -6.54 -25.70
C GLU A 3 4.83 -5.60 -24.71
N PRO A 4 4.13 -4.59 -24.15
CA PRO A 4 4.68 -3.81 -23.06
C PRO A 4 4.94 -4.77 -21.89
N PHE A 5 6.14 -4.71 -21.30
CA PHE A 5 6.58 -5.61 -20.22
C PHE A 5 6.84 -7.07 -20.62
N ALA A 6 7.61 -7.31 -21.69
CA ALA A 6 8.19 -8.63 -21.97
C ALA A 6 9.13 -9.06 -20.82
N PRO A 7 8.78 -10.07 -20.00
CA PRO A 7 9.60 -10.49 -18.86
C PRO A 7 10.99 -10.96 -19.26
N GLU A 8 11.15 -11.47 -20.48
CA GLU A 8 12.42 -11.91 -21.06
C GLU A 8 13.42 -10.74 -21.24
N ALA A 9 12.92 -9.49 -21.30
CA ALA A 9 13.76 -8.31 -21.37
C ALA A 9 14.55 -8.05 -20.07
N TYR A 10 14.20 -8.72 -18.97
CA TYR A 10 14.93 -8.64 -17.70
C TYR A 10 16.17 -9.56 -17.64
N GLY A 11 16.44 -10.33 -18.69
CA GLY A 11 17.66 -11.16 -18.81
C GLY A 11 17.79 -12.16 -17.66
N GLU A 12 18.97 -12.23 -17.04
CA GLU A 12 19.27 -13.17 -15.95
C GLU A 12 18.29 -13.06 -14.76
N MET A 13 17.71 -11.88 -14.50
CA MET A 13 16.70 -11.76 -13.43
C MET A 13 15.42 -12.55 -13.71
N PHE A 14 15.08 -12.75 -14.98
CA PHE A 14 13.91 -13.55 -15.36
C PHE A 14 14.15 -15.04 -15.13
N ASP A 15 15.39 -15.51 -15.22
CA ASP A 15 15.74 -16.91 -14.99
C ASP A 15 15.50 -17.33 -13.51
N ASP A 16 15.57 -16.39 -12.57
CA ASP A 16 15.22 -16.60 -11.15
C ASP A 16 13.70 -16.66 -10.89
N VAL A 17 12.86 -16.37 -11.88
CA VAL A 17 11.40 -16.34 -11.75
C VAL A 17 10.79 -17.70 -12.14
N SER A 18 10.36 -18.47 -11.14
CA SER A 18 9.70 -19.77 -11.39
C SER A 18 8.35 -19.67 -12.11
N GLN A 19 7.57 -18.62 -11.85
CA GLN A 19 6.25 -18.41 -12.43
C GLN A 19 5.81 -16.95 -12.31
N ILE A 20 5.06 -16.49 -13.32
CA ILE A 20 4.37 -15.19 -13.27
C ILE A 20 3.03 -15.40 -12.57
N LEU A 21 2.86 -14.79 -11.39
CA LEU A 21 1.60 -14.87 -10.63
C LEU A 21 0.52 -13.93 -11.18
N PHE A 22 0.93 -12.73 -11.60
CA PHE A 22 0.07 -11.71 -12.19
C PHE A 22 0.83 -10.99 -13.30
N THR A 23 0.20 -10.88 -14.46
CA THR A 23 0.71 -10.10 -15.61
C THR A 23 0.62 -8.60 -15.34
N ALA A 24 1.36 -7.80 -16.09
CA ALA A 24 1.31 -6.33 -16.00
C ALA A 24 -0.11 -5.81 -16.30
N GLU A 25 -0.81 -6.43 -17.26
CA GLU A 25 -2.18 -6.09 -17.64
C GLU A 25 -3.16 -6.39 -16.52
N GLN A 26 -3.02 -7.54 -15.85
CA GLN A 26 -3.85 -7.89 -14.69
C GLN A 26 -3.65 -6.91 -13.54
N ILE A 27 -2.41 -6.54 -13.26
CA ILE A 27 -2.08 -5.53 -12.25
C ILE A 27 -2.73 -4.20 -12.63
N GLN A 28 -2.49 -3.69 -13.84
CA GLN A 28 -3.02 -2.40 -14.29
C GLN A 28 -4.55 -2.36 -14.26
N ALA A 29 -5.22 -3.40 -14.75
CA ALA A 29 -6.67 -3.50 -14.72
C ALA A 29 -7.21 -3.48 -13.29
N ARG A 30 -6.53 -4.17 -12.36
CA ARG A 30 -6.92 -4.18 -10.95
C ARG A 30 -6.72 -2.82 -10.29
N VAL A 31 -5.60 -2.15 -10.54
CA VAL A 31 -5.33 -0.81 -10.01
C VAL A 31 -6.37 0.20 -10.51
N VAL A 32 -6.72 0.16 -11.81
CA VAL A 32 -7.78 1.02 -12.37
C VAL A 32 -9.12 0.81 -11.66
N ALA A 33 -9.51 -0.45 -11.46
CA ALA A 33 -10.77 -0.76 -10.75
C ALA A 33 -10.78 -0.22 -9.31
N ILE A 34 -9.66 -0.35 -8.58
CA ILE A 34 -9.51 0.17 -7.22
C ILE A 34 -9.54 1.70 -7.20
N GLY A 35 -8.79 2.36 -8.10
CA GLY A 35 -8.76 3.82 -8.19
C GLY A 35 -10.13 4.42 -8.48
N GLN A 36 -10.92 3.80 -9.36
CA GLN A 36 -12.31 4.19 -9.61
C GLN A 36 -13.20 4.00 -8.38
N GLN A 37 -13.00 2.93 -7.60
CA GLN A 37 -13.75 2.70 -6.37
C GLN A 37 -13.42 3.77 -5.32
N ILE A 38 -12.13 4.04 -5.08
CA ILE A 38 -11.67 5.11 -4.19
C ILE A 38 -12.27 6.47 -4.61
N SER A 39 -12.24 6.77 -5.91
CA SER A 39 -12.78 8.04 -6.44
C SER A 39 -14.27 8.23 -6.16
N ARG A 40 -15.05 7.14 -6.19
CA ARG A 40 -16.47 7.17 -5.83
C ARG A 40 -16.66 7.32 -4.32
N ASP A 41 -15.95 6.52 -3.54
CA ASP A 41 -16.09 6.43 -2.09
C ASP A 41 -15.65 7.73 -1.37
N TYR A 42 -14.68 8.46 -1.95
CA TYR A 42 -14.18 9.73 -1.44
C TYR A 42 -14.61 10.94 -2.30
N ALA A 43 -15.65 10.81 -3.12
CA ALA A 43 -16.14 11.91 -3.94
C ALA A 43 -16.43 13.17 -3.09
N GLY A 44 -15.94 14.32 -3.55
CA GLY A 44 -16.08 15.59 -2.82
C GLY A 44 -15.16 15.76 -1.61
N GLN A 45 -14.26 14.80 -1.35
CA GLN A 45 -13.22 14.88 -0.32
C GLN A 45 -11.84 15.13 -0.95
N ASN A 46 -10.82 15.29 -0.10
CA ASN A 46 -9.41 15.33 -0.46
C ASN A 46 -8.59 14.45 0.51
N PRO A 47 -8.65 13.11 0.37
CA PRO A 47 -7.99 12.21 1.30
C PRO A 47 -6.46 12.27 1.16
N LEU A 48 -5.75 11.99 2.25
CA LEU A 48 -4.31 11.78 2.24
C LEU A 48 -4.01 10.29 2.05
N LEU A 49 -3.33 9.96 0.96
CA LEU A 49 -2.78 8.63 0.73
C LEU A 49 -1.43 8.52 1.43
N VAL A 50 -1.27 7.51 2.27
CA VAL A 50 -0.06 7.29 3.07
C VAL A 50 0.54 5.94 2.69
N GLY A 51 1.79 5.92 2.23
CA GLY A 51 2.51 4.69 1.92
C GLY A 51 3.78 4.52 2.76
N VAL A 52 4.21 3.27 2.97
CA VAL A 52 5.50 2.96 3.60
C VAL A 52 6.55 2.66 2.55
N LEU A 53 7.67 3.38 2.59
CA LEU A 53 8.77 3.17 1.66
C LEU A 53 9.51 1.84 1.94
N LYS A 54 10.03 1.16 0.91
CA LYS A 54 10.06 1.57 -0.51
C LYS A 54 9.06 0.81 -1.39
N GLY A 55 8.59 -0.36 -0.94
CA GLY A 55 7.86 -1.32 -1.77
C GLY A 55 6.55 -0.79 -2.35
N VAL A 56 5.87 0.10 -1.62
CA VAL A 56 4.62 0.72 -2.05
C VAL A 56 4.73 1.59 -3.31
N VAL A 57 5.93 2.08 -3.65
CA VAL A 57 6.11 3.14 -4.65
C VAL A 57 5.47 2.83 -6.01
N PRO A 58 5.68 1.66 -6.63
CA PRO A 58 5.07 1.35 -7.93
C PRO A 58 3.54 1.35 -7.85
N PHE A 59 2.98 0.68 -6.84
CA PHE A 59 1.53 0.61 -6.65
C PHE A 59 0.92 1.98 -6.36
N MET A 60 1.55 2.78 -5.50
CA MET A 60 1.11 4.15 -5.22
C MET A 60 1.09 4.99 -6.51
N ALA A 61 2.14 4.93 -7.32
CA ALA A 61 2.21 5.70 -8.57
C ALA A 61 1.12 5.30 -9.58
N ASP A 62 0.85 4.01 -9.72
CA ASP A 62 -0.23 3.51 -10.59
C ASP A 62 -1.60 3.92 -10.05
N LEU A 63 -1.79 3.81 -8.74
CA LEU A 63 -3.06 4.13 -8.09
C LEU A 63 -3.40 5.62 -8.20
N LEU A 64 -2.41 6.51 -8.02
CA LEU A 64 -2.59 7.95 -8.17
C LEU A 64 -3.06 8.33 -9.58
N ARG A 65 -2.57 7.64 -10.61
CA ARG A 65 -3.02 7.86 -12.00
C ARG A 65 -4.43 7.36 -12.26
N ALA A 66 -4.90 6.40 -11.46
CA ALA A 66 -6.24 5.82 -11.58
C ALA A 66 -7.31 6.56 -10.76
N ILE A 67 -6.93 7.35 -9.76
CA ILE A 67 -7.85 8.15 -8.94
C ILE A 67 -8.21 9.45 -9.67
N THR A 68 -9.49 9.77 -9.74
CA THR A 68 -10.05 10.89 -10.53
C THR A 68 -10.59 12.02 -9.66
N ILE A 69 -10.19 12.08 -8.40
CA ILE A 69 -10.51 13.16 -7.44
C ILE A 69 -9.21 13.77 -6.92
N PRO A 70 -9.24 14.99 -6.35
CA PRO A 70 -8.08 15.53 -5.64
C PRO A 70 -7.65 14.59 -4.50
N VAL A 71 -6.34 14.33 -4.42
CA VAL A 71 -5.71 13.59 -3.33
C VAL A 71 -4.37 14.24 -2.99
N GLU A 72 -3.97 14.09 -1.72
CA GLU A 72 -2.60 14.38 -1.29
C GLU A 72 -1.86 13.06 -1.01
N VAL A 73 -0.53 13.11 -1.04
CA VAL A 73 0.32 11.94 -0.83
C VAL A 73 1.42 12.28 0.16
N ASP A 74 1.68 11.37 1.09
CA ASP A 74 2.84 11.43 1.96
C ASP A 74 3.34 10.01 2.24
N PHE A 75 4.58 9.92 2.71
CA PHE A 75 5.27 8.67 2.92
C PHE A 75 5.83 8.57 4.33
N MET A 76 5.87 7.35 4.84
CA MET A 76 6.60 6.98 6.04
C MET A 76 7.80 6.11 5.64
N ALA A 77 8.90 6.20 6.37
CA ALA A 77 10.00 5.25 6.25
C ALA A 77 10.27 4.62 7.61
N ILE A 78 10.46 3.31 7.62
CA ILE A 78 10.64 2.52 8.83
C ILE A 78 11.90 1.66 8.75
N THR A 79 12.51 1.42 9.91
CA THR A 79 13.53 0.38 10.08
C THR A 79 13.18 -0.56 11.21
N SER A 80 13.66 -1.80 11.11
CA SER A 80 13.48 -2.79 12.18
C SER A 80 14.31 -2.39 13.42
N TYR A 81 13.73 -2.49 14.62
CA TYR A 81 14.47 -2.23 15.87
C TYR A 81 15.51 -3.32 16.18
N SER A 82 15.10 -4.58 16.09
CA SER A 82 15.92 -5.77 16.32
C SER A 82 15.22 -6.99 15.73
N ALA A 83 15.90 -8.14 15.65
CA ALA A 83 15.27 -9.38 15.19
C ALA A 83 14.06 -9.77 16.07
N ALA A 84 14.18 -9.65 17.40
CA ALA A 84 13.09 -9.93 18.34
C ALA A 84 11.90 -8.97 18.16
N ALA A 85 12.16 -7.67 18.09
CA ALA A 85 11.13 -6.66 17.91
C ALA A 85 10.40 -6.78 16.55
N ARG A 86 11.07 -7.32 15.53
CA ARG A 86 10.45 -7.61 14.22
C ARG A 86 9.36 -8.68 14.33
N HIS A 87 9.54 -9.68 15.19
CA HIS A 87 8.52 -10.71 15.43
C HIS A 87 7.28 -10.17 16.15
N GLU A 88 7.37 -8.99 16.76
CA GLU A 88 6.26 -8.27 17.39
C GLU A 88 5.69 -7.17 16.46
N GLY A 89 6.27 -6.96 15.28
CA GLY A 89 5.90 -5.90 14.34
C GLY A 89 6.37 -4.50 14.72
N MET A 90 7.20 -4.37 15.75
CA MET A 90 7.70 -3.07 16.19
C MET A 90 8.77 -2.54 15.23
N VAL A 91 8.60 -1.29 14.81
CA VAL A 91 9.49 -0.62 13.85
C VAL A 91 9.80 0.81 14.28
N ARG A 92 11.04 1.23 14.02
CA ARG A 92 11.51 2.60 14.24
C ARG A 92 11.10 3.46 13.06
N LEU A 93 10.52 4.63 13.32
CA LEU A 93 10.28 5.62 12.28
C LEU A 93 11.59 6.34 11.95
N GLU A 94 11.97 6.28 10.68
CA GLU A 94 13.08 7.07 10.12
C GLU A 94 12.60 8.35 9.46
N LYS A 95 11.45 8.26 8.78
CA LYS A 95 10.70 9.41 8.28
C LYS A 95 9.26 9.28 8.72
N ASP A 96 8.75 10.37 9.27
CA ASP A 96 7.35 10.55 9.60
C ASP A 96 6.62 11.37 8.51
N LEU A 97 5.30 11.47 8.64
CA LEU A 97 4.47 12.33 7.82
C LEU A 97 4.82 13.81 8.05
N GLU A 98 4.90 14.56 6.97
CA GLU A 98 5.07 16.01 6.96
C GLU A 98 3.73 16.72 7.07
N VAL A 99 2.66 16.12 6.53
CA VAL A 99 1.36 16.76 6.49
C VAL A 99 0.51 16.39 7.73
N PRO A 100 -0.10 17.36 8.43
CA PRO A 100 -0.96 17.07 9.58
C PRO A 100 -2.14 16.16 9.23
N VAL A 101 -2.46 15.21 10.12
CA VAL A 101 -3.51 14.20 9.85
C VAL A 101 -4.76 14.32 10.71
N ASN A 102 -4.77 15.19 11.72
CA ASN A 102 -5.92 15.39 12.59
C ASN A 102 -7.16 15.83 11.78
N GLY A 103 -8.28 15.15 11.96
CA GLY A 103 -9.54 15.43 11.28
C GLY A 103 -9.52 15.13 9.77
N ARG A 104 -8.47 14.50 9.23
CA ARG A 104 -8.38 14.17 7.80
C ARG A 104 -8.78 12.73 7.51
N SER A 105 -9.37 12.50 6.34
CA SER A 105 -9.56 11.15 5.80
C SER A 105 -8.22 10.59 5.30
N LEU A 106 -7.79 9.47 5.86
CA LEU A 106 -6.55 8.79 5.47
C LEU A 106 -6.85 7.49 4.73
N LEU A 107 -6.07 7.23 3.67
CA LEU A 107 -6.00 5.95 3.01
C LEU A 107 -4.57 5.42 3.10
N PHE A 108 -4.37 4.41 3.96
CA PHE A 108 -3.09 3.72 4.06
C PHE A 108 -2.94 2.75 2.88
N VAL A 109 -1.87 2.90 2.09
CA VAL A 109 -1.60 2.10 0.90
C VAL A 109 -0.40 1.20 1.18
N GLU A 110 -0.58 -0.10 0.97
CA GLU A 110 0.47 -1.13 1.10
C GLU A 110 0.66 -1.88 -0.22
N ASP A 111 1.90 -2.25 -0.52
CA ASP A 111 2.17 -3.21 -1.59
C ASP A 111 1.69 -4.61 -1.21
N ILE A 112 2.06 -5.10 -0.03
CA ILE A 112 1.71 -6.44 0.43
C ILE A 112 1.46 -6.47 1.93
N ILE A 113 0.49 -7.27 2.34
CA ILE A 113 0.29 -7.60 3.75
C ILE A 113 0.40 -9.11 3.97
N ASP A 114 1.28 -9.48 4.90
CA ASP A 114 1.54 -10.85 5.34
C ASP A 114 0.89 -11.15 6.71
N THR A 115 1.67 -11.07 7.79
CA THR A 115 1.25 -11.20 9.18
C THR A 115 0.34 -10.05 9.63
N GLY A 116 0.56 -8.85 9.08
CA GLY A 116 -0.11 -7.61 9.46
C GLY A 116 0.43 -6.95 10.74
N LEU A 117 1.49 -7.47 11.36
CA LEU A 117 2.02 -6.95 12.62
C LEU A 117 2.50 -5.50 12.49
N THR A 118 3.38 -5.22 11.52
CA THR A 118 3.90 -3.88 11.24
C THR A 118 2.79 -2.91 10.84
N LEU A 119 1.89 -3.32 9.95
CA LEU A 119 0.76 -2.50 9.54
C LEU A 119 -0.10 -2.12 10.75
N ASN A 120 -0.45 -3.08 11.61
CA ASN A 120 -1.24 -2.80 12.81
C ASN A 120 -0.54 -1.80 13.74
N TYR A 121 0.78 -1.91 13.92
CA TYR A 121 1.55 -0.94 14.69
C TYR A 121 1.45 0.47 14.09
N LEU A 122 1.66 0.62 12.78
CA LEU A 122 1.57 1.92 12.10
C LEU A 122 0.16 2.50 12.12
N LEU A 123 -0.88 1.67 11.90
CA LEU A 123 -2.27 2.12 11.97
C LEU A 123 -2.63 2.59 13.38
N LYS A 124 -2.14 1.94 14.44
CA LYS A 124 -2.32 2.43 15.83
C LYS A 124 -1.68 3.79 16.04
N THR A 125 -0.45 3.97 15.55
CA THR A 125 0.27 5.26 15.62
C THR A 125 -0.48 6.37 14.88
N LEU A 126 -1.02 6.08 13.69
CA LEU A 126 -1.80 7.06 12.93
C LEU A 126 -3.16 7.37 13.57
N ARG A 127 -3.87 6.36 14.11
CA ARG A 127 -5.13 6.58 14.83
C ARG A 127 -4.97 7.50 16.05
N ALA A 128 -3.84 7.39 16.76
CA ALA A 128 -3.54 8.26 17.89
C ALA A 128 -3.38 9.75 17.51
N ARG A 129 -3.24 10.05 16.21
CA ARG A 129 -3.20 11.43 15.68
C ARG A 129 -4.59 11.97 15.28
N ASN A 130 -5.66 11.24 15.61
CA ASN A 130 -7.06 11.60 15.44
C ASN A 130 -7.48 11.95 14.00
N PRO A 131 -7.20 11.11 12.99
CA PRO A 131 -7.78 11.31 11.66
C PRO A 131 -9.31 11.17 11.70
N ALA A 132 -10.01 11.80 10.74
CA ALA A 132 -11.46 11.62 10.61
C ALA A 132 -11.82 10.19 10.19
N SER A 133 -10.97 9.56 9.36
CA SER A 133 -11.05 8.15 9.02
C SER A 133 -9.67 7.60 8.70
N LEU A 134 -9.50 6.28 8.85
CA LEU A 134 -8.29 5.57 8.44
C LEU A 134 -8.67 4.23 7.83
N ASP A 135 -8.65 4.19 6.50
CA ASP A 135 -8.90 3.00 5.70
C ASP A 135 -7.60 2.40 5.17
N VAL A 136 -7.65 1.15 4.73
CA VAL A 136 -6.49 0.43 4.18
C VAL A 136 -6.78 -0.06 2.77
N CYS A 137 -5.83 0.20 1.87
CA CYS A 137 -5.72 -0.34 0.54
C CYS A 137 -4.44 -1.18 0.44
N THR A 138 -4.53 -2.42 -0.06
CA THR A 138 -3.34 -3.22 -0.34
C THR A 138 -3.40 -3.84 -1.72
N MET A 139 -2.25 -3.96 -2.39
CA MET A 139 -2.18 -4.67 -3.66
C MET A 139 -2.19 -6.19 -3.49
N PHE A 140 -1.47 -6.74 -2.51
CA PHE A 140 -1.39 -8.18 -2.29
C PHE A 140 -1.70 -8.56 -0.83
N ASN A 141 -2.60 -9.51 -0.62
CA ASN A 141 -3.07 -9.93 0.69
C ASN A 141 -2.82 -11.42 0.94
N LYS A 142 -1.81 -11.76 1.73
CA LYS A 142 -1.49 -13.16 2.10
C LYS A 142 -2.28 -13.60 3.33
N GLU A 143 -3.58 -13.83 3.16
CA GLU A 143 -4.50 -14.20 4.26
C GLU A 143 -4.04 -15.44 5.06
N LYS A 144 -3.39 -16.40 4.40
CA LYS A 144 -2.88 -17.62 5.05
C LYS A 144 -1.80 -17.37 6.11
N LEU A 145 -1.11 -16.23 6.06
CA LEU A 145 -0.04 -15.88 7.00
C LEU A 145 -0.50 -14.87 8.07
N ARG A 146 -1.78 -14.50 8.05
CA ARG A 146 -2.36 -13.44 8.86
C ARG A 146 -2.31 -13.79 10.36
N LEU A 147 -1.74 -12.89 11.15
CA LEU A 147 -1.74 -12.99 12.62
C LEU A 147 -2.66 -11.94 13.28
N ILE A 148 -2.91 -10.83 12.59
CA ILE A 148 -3.78 -9.75 13.06
C ILE A 148 -4.85 -9.45 12.03
N ASP A 149 -6.12 -9.56 12.41
CA ASP A 149 -7.22 -9.12 11.55
C ASP A 149 -7.24 -7.59 11.44
N ILE A 150 -7.12 -7.11 10.20
CA ILE A 150 -7.08 -5.68 9.87
C ILE A 150 -8.15 -5.47 8.80
N PRO A 151 -9.16 -4.62 9.03
CA PRO A 151 -10.15 -4.30 8.02
C PRO A 151 -9.47 -3.70 6.77
N LEU A 152 -9.57 -4.41 5.65
CA LEU A 152 -9.04 -3.96 4.36
C LEU A 152 -10.22 -3.48 3.51
N ARG A 153 -10.30 -2.17 3.27
CA ARG A 153 -11.38 -1.56 2.49
C ARG A 153 -11.20 -1.80 1.00
N TYR A 154 -9.95 -1.78 0.53
CA TYR A 154 -9.60 -2.05 -0.87
C TYR A 154 -8.51 -3.12 -0.95
N LYS A 155 -8.70 -4.11 -1.80
CA LYS A 155 -7.75 -5.23 -1.97
C LYS A 155 -7.47 -5.44 -3.45
N GLY A 156 -6.21 -5.60 -3.84
CA GLY A 156 -5.81 -6.05 -5.17
C GLY A 156 -6.10 -7.53 -5.34
N PHE A 157 -5.18 -8.35 -4.84
CA PHE A 157 -5.16 -9.81 -4.96
C PHE A 157 -4.96 -10.48 -3.60
#